data_AF-A0A8D6XRX1-F1
#
_entry.id   AF-A0A8D6XRX1-F1
#
_cell.length_a   1.000
_cell.length_b   1.000
_cell.length_c   1.000
_cell.angle_alpha   90.00
_cell.angle_beta   90.00
_cell.angle_gamma   90.00
#
_symmetry.space_group_name_H-M   'P 1'
#
loop_
_entity.id
_entity.type
_entity.pdbx_description
1 polymer ?
#
loop_
_entity_poly.entity_id
_entity_poly.type
_entity_poly.pdbx_seq_one_letter_code
_entity_poly.pdbx_strand_id
1 'polypeptide(L)'
;MIQPYLRDNNHELQGWGVNPNWAKNDNRPVKSPRYEMLMDFLELSKAKNDSFFHDYPDYGFFICGSQVQLDVSKTSYLRVLNAFNQIEGPKAVLLANSEFWGSDWDLALSRDVFWENSMRGVFEENTGVFPKVFENEDDYFSYLSETAIFTATRGEVTYYFELIRAKDYLNKPAIQAWSIHGKEVSIQPSEDDFKTHRSYQFQDLTTRGTVEFRSVCTQPFSATFAPAALHLGLLVNLETLESILKGTSLFEVLTMIILEFVACFRKRKSQRLILN
;
A
#
# COMPACT_ATOMS: atom_id res chain seq x y z
N MET A 1 -11.75 -16.12 20.55
CA MET A 1 -10.87 -14.94 20.82
C MET A 1 -9.43 -15.43 20.86
N ILE A 2 -8.52 -14.86 20.05
CA ILE A 2 -7.13 -15.34 19.92
C ILE A 2 -6.18 -14.78 21.00
N GLN A 3 -6.50 -13.63 21.61
CA GLN A 3 -5.64 -12.96 22.58
C GLN A 3 -5.22 -13.81 23.80
N PRO A 4 -6.08 -14.66 24.40
CA PRO A 4 -5.65 -15.53 25.50
C PRO A 4 -4.51 -16.47 25.09
N TYR A 5 -4.64 -17.15 23.94
CA TYR A 5 -3.59 -18.03 23.40
C TYR A 5 -2.27 -17.28 23.18
N LEU A 6 -2.33 -16.05 22.69
CA LEU A 6 -1.13 -15.24 22.47
C LEU A 6 -0.44 -14.88 23.79
N ARG A 7 -1.19 -14.58 24.86
CA ARG A 7 -0.62 -14.26 26.18
C ARG A 7 0.12 -15.45 26.77
N ASP A 8 -0.42 -16.65 26.63
CA ASP A 8 0.24 -17.89 27.08
C ASP A 8 1.58 -18.13 26.37
N ASN A 9 1.78 -17.47 25.21
CA ASN A 9 3.00 -17.49 24.42
C ASN A 9 3.78 -16.15 24.45
N ASN A 10 3.51 -15.28 25.44
CA ASN A 10 4.17 -13.97 25.61
C ASN A 10 3.98 -12.99 24.43
N HIS A 11 2.81 -13.02 23.78
CA HIS A 11 2.43 -12.14 22.68
C HIS A 11 1.18 -11.32 22.98
N GLU A 12 1.10 -10.12 22.39
CA GLU A 12 -0.03 -9.20 22.52
C GLU A 12 -0.45 -8.66 21.15
N LEU A 13 -1.76 -8.60 20.89
CA LEU A 13 -2.30 -7.90 19.73
C LEU A 13 -2.43 -6.41 20.00
N GLN A 14 -2.10 -5.63 18.98
CA GLN A 14 -2.01 -4.18 19.05
C GLN A 14 -2.79 -3.56 17.88
N GLY A 15 -3.47 -2.44 18.12
CA GLY A 15 -4.31 -1.76 17.13
C GLY A 15 -3.63 -0.52 16.55
N TRP A 16 -2.51 -0.70 15.86
CA TRP A 16 -1.67 0.38 15.33
C TRP A 16 -1.26 0.13 13.88
N GLY A 17 -1.16 1.18 13.08
CA GLY A 17 -0.70 1.10 11.69
C GLY A 17 0.80 0.82 11.55
N VAL A 18 1.58 1.06 12.61
CA VAL A 18 2.97 0.60 12.78
C VAL A 18 3.07 -0.06 14.14
N ASN A 19 3.69 -1.24 14.21
CA ASN A 19 3.81 -1.97 15.45
C ASN A 19 4.62 -1.17 16.50
N PRO A 20 4.07 -0.88 17.71
CA PRO A 20 4.75 -0.14 18.78
C PRO A 20 6.08 -0.77 19.24
N ASN A 21 6.28 -2.06 18.97
CA ASN A 21 7.48 -2.83 19.34
C ASN A 21 8.22 -3.38 18.11
N TRP A 22 8.07 -2.76 16.94
CA TRP A 22 8.70 -3.23 15.69
C TRP A 22 10.19 -3.56 15.84
N ALA A 23 10.95 -2.73 16.58
CA ALA A 23 12.39 -2.91 16.78
C ALA A 23 12.76 -4.11 17.68
N LYS A 24 11.80 -4.64 18.44
CA LYS A 24 11.99 -5.80 19.33
C LYS A 24 11.40 -7.09 18.75
N ASN A 25 10.50 -6.96 17.78
CA ASN A 25 9.82 -8.10 17.17
C ASN A 25 10.74 -8.83 16.19
N ASP A 26 10.41 -10.11 15.97
CA ASP A 26 10.93 -10.86 14.85
C ASP A 26 10.18 -10.46 13.58
N ASN A 27 10.77 -9.57 12.79
CA ASN A 27 10.22 -9.09 11.52
C ASN A 27 10.66 -9.94 10.31
N ARG A 28 11.18 -11.15 10.53
CA ARG A 28 11.53 -12.05 9.42
C ARG A 28 10.28 -12.45 8.63
N PRO A 29 10.44 -12.72 7.32
CA PRO A 29 9.34 -13.17 6.51
C PRO A 29 8.76 -14.50 7.00
N VAL A 30 7.43 -14.64 6.86
CA VAL A 30 6.78 -15.95 6.98
C VAL A 30 7.45 -16.89 5.98
N LYS A 31 7.88 -18.06 6.44
CA LYS A 31 8.61 -19.07 5.64
C LYS A 31 7.77 -19.53 4.44
N SER A 32 7.96 -18.86 3.32
CA SER A 32 7.21 -19.03 2.10
C SER A 32 7.96 -18.30 0.99
N PRO A 33 8.19 -18.95 -0.18
CA PRO A 33 8.92 -18.36 -1.31
C PRO A 33 8.43 -16.97 -1.69
N ARG A 34 7.12 -16.72 -1.59
CA ARG A 34 6.53 -15.42 -1.89
C ARG A 34 7.03 -14.31 -0.96
N TYR A 35 7.06 -14.54 0.36
CA TYR A 35 7.43 -13.50 1.32
C TYR A 35 8.95 -13.29 1.39
N GLU A 36 9.71 -14.36 1.21
CA GLU A 36 11.17 -14.30 1.03
C GLU A 36 11.51 -13.48 -0.21
N MET A 37 10.88 -13.77 -1.35
CA MET A 37 11.03 -12.97 -2.57
C MET A 37 10.68 -11.50 -2.38
N LEU A 38 9.56 -11.21 -1.69
CA LEU A 38 9.17 -9.81 -1.45
C LEU A 38 10.22 -9.06 -0.62
N MET A 39 10.83 -9.73 0.36
CA MET A 39 11.92 -9.15 1.15
C MET A 39 13.15 -8.87 0.31
N ASP A 40 13.61 -9.87 -0.45
CA ASP A 40 14.79 -9.74 -1.30
C ASP A 40 14.60 -8.66 -2.37
N PHE A 41 13.40 -8.56 -2.93
CA PHE A 41 13.04 -7.50 -3.86
C PHE A 41 13.10 -6.11 -3.22
N LEU A 42 12.54 -5.93 -2.02
CA LEU A 42 12.56 -4.63 -1.33
C LEU A 42 13.98 -4.24 -0.92
N GLU A 43 14.82 -5.23 -0.56
CA GLU A 43 16.23 -5.04 -0.18
C GLU A 43 17.09 -4.48 -1.33
N LEU A 44 16.67 -4.64 -2.59
CA LEU A 44 17.34 -4.01 -3.74
C LEU A 44 17.51 -2.49 -3.59
N SER A 45 16.64 -1.82 -2.82
CA SER A 45 16.75 -0.39 -2.56
C SER A 45 18.10 0.00 -1.94
N LYS A 46 18.67 -0.84 -1.07
CA LYS A 46 19.94 -0.54 -0.37
C LYS A 46 21.12 -0.42 -1.32
N ALA A 47 21.11 -1.18 -2.42
CA ALA A 47 22.17 -1.13 -3.42
C ALA A 47 22.10 0.13 -4.31
N LYS A 48 20.95 0.83 -4.34
CA LYS A 48 20.75 1.99 -5.22
C LYS A 48 21.38 3.28 -4.68
N ASN A 49 21.63 3.39 -3.37
CA ASN A 49 22.20 4.57 -2.73
C ASN A 49 21.52 5.89 -3.14
N ASP A 50 20.18 5.90 -3.14
CA ASP A 50 19.34 7.02 -3.54
C ASP A 50 18.49 7.47 -2.34
N SER A 51 18.47 8.77 -2.07
CA SER A 51 17.70 9.40 -0.99
C SER A 51 16.19 9.24 -1.11
N PHE A 52 15.69 8.81 -2.26
CA PHE A 52 14.28 8.45 -2.44
C PHE A 52 13.86 7.30 -1.53
N PHE A 53 14.76 6.34 -1.26
CA PHE A 53 14.43 5.14 -0.50
C PHE A 53 14.61 5.35 1.01
N HIS A 54 13.68 4.81 1.81
CA HIS A 54 13.89 4.71 3.26
C HIS A 54 14.71 3.46 3.64
N ASP A 55 15.32 3.48 4.82
CA ASP A 55 16.25 2.44 5.30
C ASP A 55 15.59 1.14 5.82
N TYR A 56 14.30 0.92 5.53
CA TYR A 56 13.45 -0.10 6.19
C TYR A 56 12.80 -1.08 5.20
N PRO A 57 13.54 -1.84 4.39
CA PRO A 57 12.96 -2.75 3.41
C PRO A 57 12.10 -3.88 4.03
N ASP A 58 12.22 -4.12 5.32
CA ASP A 58 11.41 -5.05 6.11
C ASP A 58 10.06 -4.46 6.59
N TYR A 59 9.70 -3.25 6.14
CA TYR A 59 8.50 -2.53 6.60
C TYR A 59 7.22 -3.37 6.54
N GLY A 60 7.09 -4.23 5.53
CA GLY A 60 5.91 -5.09 5.33
C GLY A 60 5.61 -6.03 6.51
N PHE A 61 6.55 -6.22 7.43
CA PHE A 61 6.43 -7.11 8.59
C PHE A 61 6.05 -6.38 9.88
N PHE A 62 6.07 -5.05 9.90
CA PHE A 62 5.69 -4.28 11.07
C PHE A 62 4.66 -3.17 10.79
N ILE A 63 4.29 -2.91 9.54
CA ILE A 63 3.14 -2.07 9.22
C ILE A 63 1.85 -2.88 9.18
N CYS A 64 0.72 -2.25 9.55
CA CYS A 64 -0.59 -2.89 9.54
C CYS A 64 -1.64 -1.95 8.94
N GLY A 65 -2.53 -2.51 8.12
CA GLY A 65 -3.64 -1.78 7.51
C GLY A 65 -5.00 -2.33 7.93
N SER A 66 -6.03 -1.50 7.86
CA SER A 66 -7.43 -1.91 7.96
C SER A 66 -8.05 -1.80 6.57
N GLN A 67 -8.26 -2.93 5.91
CA GLN A 67 -8.75 -2.99 4.54
C GLN A 67 -10.19 -3.50 4.48
N VAL A 68 -10.96 -3.00 3.51
CA VAL A 68 -12.31 -3.47 3.23
C VAL A 68 -12.47 -3.62 1.72
N GLN A 69 -13.16 -4.68 1.31
CA GLN A 69 -13.57 -4.90 -0.08
C GLN A 69 -15.07 -4.68 -0.17
N LEU A 70 -15.49 -3.78 -1.06
CA LEU A 70 -16.90 -3.46 -1.26
C LEU A 70 -17.28 -3.73 -2.72
N ASP A 71 -18.44 -4.36 -2.90
CA ASP A 71 -18.96 -4.70 -4.23
C ASP A 71 -19.20 -3.45 -5.06
N VAL A 72 -18.81 -3.52 -6.33
CA VAL A 72 -19.07 -2.48 -7.33
C VAL A 72 -19.63 -3.11 -8.60
N SER A 73 -20.34 -2.31 -9.38
CA SER A 73 -20.88 -2.71 -10.67
C SER A 73 -20.03 -2.16 -11.82
N LYS A 74 -20.23 -2.69 -13.03
CA LYS A 74 -19.62 -2.14 -14.26
C LYS A 74 -19.92 -0.67 -14.47
N THR A 75 -21.06 -0.17 -13.97
CA THR A 75 -21.46 1.24 -14.13
C THR A 75 -21.01 2.13 -12.98
N SER A 76 -20.51 1.56 -11.88
CA SER A 76 -20.14 2.33 -10.68
C SER A 76 -18.66 2.28 -10.33
N TYR A 77 -17.90 1.27 -10.75
CA TYR A 77 -16.52 1.10 -10.29
C TYR A 77 -15.64 2.34 -10.55
N LEU A 78 -15.72 2.94 -11.74
CA LEU A 78 -14.88 4.09 -12.08
C LEU A 78 -15.24 5.33 -11.25
N ARG A 79 -16.54 5.54 -11.03
CA ARG A 79 -17.06 6.58 -10.13
C ARG A 79 -16.54 6.40 -8.71
N VAL A 80 -16.56 5.16 -8.21
CA VAL A 80 -16.04 4.80 -6.88
C VAL A 80 -14.54 5.06 -6.81
N LEU A 81 -13.75 4.60 -7.78
CA LEU A 81 -12.30 4.85 -7.81
C LEU A 81 -12.00 6.36 -7.75
N ASN A 82 -12.65 7.15 -8.60
CA ASN A 82 -12.44 8.61 -8.65
C ASN A 82 -12.88 9.31 -7.35
N ALA A 83 -14.07 9.02 -6.84
CA ALA A 83 -14.60 9.67 -5.64
C ALA A 83 -13.79 9.32 -4.40
N PHE A 84 -13.38 8.04 -4.25
CA PHE A 84 -12.58 7.62 -3.10
C PHE A 84 -11.13 8.07 -3.18
N ASN A 85 -10.57 8.25 -4.38
CA ASN A 85 -9.24 8.82 -4.56
C ASN A 85 -9.20 10.30 -4.11
N GLN A 86 -10.24 11.09 -4.44
CA GLN A 86 -10.33 12.51 -4.05
C GLN A 86 -10.38 12.74 -2.53
N ILE A 87 -10.88 11.77 -1.75
CA ILE A 87 -10.99 11.91 -0.30
C ILE A 87 -9.78 11.34 0.47
N GLU A 88 -8.74 10.83 -0.20
CA GLU A 88 -7.62 10.17 0.48
C GLU A 88 -6.88 11.11 1.45
N GLY A 89 -6.69 12.39 1.10
CA GLY A 89 -6.07 13.38 1.99
C GLY A 89 -6.83 13.53 3.33
N PRO A 90 -8.12 13.90 3.32
CA PRO A 90 -8.90 14.00 4.56
C PRO A 90 -9.08 12.66 5.28
N LYS A 91 -9.16 11.54 4.56
CA LYS A 91 -9.23 10.20 5.17
C LYS A 91 -7.92 9.83 5.87
N ALA A 92 -6.78 10.19 5.30
CA ALA A 92 -5.46 10.05 5.92
C ALA A 92 -5.40 10.81 7.25
N VAL A 93 -5.91 12.05 7.31
CA VAL A 93 -5.97 12.81 8.58
C VAL A 93 -6.87 12.14 9.61
N LEU A 94 -8.04 11.68 9.21
CA LEU A 94 -9.02 11.08 10.12
C LEU A 94 -8.55 9.74 10.71
N LEU A 95 -7.80 8.96 9.92
CA LEU A 95 -7.49 7.56 10.23
C LEU A 95 -5.97 7.29 10.35
N ALA A 96 -5.16 8.34 10.44
CA ALA A 96 -3.75 8.25 10.77
C ALA A 96 -3.55 7.56 12.12
N ASN A 97 -2.77 6.48 12.14
CA ASN A 97 -2.45 5.75 13.36
C ASN A 97 -1.09 5.02 13.24
N SER A 98 -0.13 5.66 12.58
CA SER A 98 1.17 5.06 12.27
C SER A 98 2.28 6.08 12.45
N GLU A 99 2.40 6.66 13.64
CA GLU A 99 3.61 7.42 13.99
C GLU A 99 4.80 6.45 14.04
N PHE A 100 5.97 6.91 13.57
CA PHE A 100 7.20 6.13 13.59
C PHE A 100 8.33 6.88 14.30
N TRP A 101 9.00 6.20 15.22
CA TRP A 101 10.11 6.76 16.03
C TRP A 101 11.48 6.15 15.65
N GLY A 102 11.55 5.29 14.64
CA GLY A 102 12.84 4.84 14.09
C GLY A 102 13.52 5.89 13.22
N SER A 103 12.78 6.89 12.76
CA SER A 103 13.27 7.98 11.89
C SER A 103 12.82 9.34 12.42
N ASP A 104 13.48 10.40 11.94
CA ASP A 104 13.15 11.80 12.23
C ASP A 104 11.92 12.30 11.47
N TRP A 105 11.12 11.39 10.89
CA TRP A 105 9.85 11.70 10.25
C TRP A 105 8.86 12.26 11.29
N ASP A 106 8.47 13.53 11.12
CA ASP A 106 7.45 14.20 11.93
C ASP A 106 6.05 13.98 11.31
N LEU A 107 5.63 12.72 11.21
CA LEU A 107 4.40 12.31 10.52
C LEU A 107 3.50 11.47 11.44
N ALA A 108 2.20 11.75 11.42
CA ALA A 108 1.16 10.89 12.03
C ALA A 108 0.85 9.63 11.20
N LEU A 109 1.18 9.66 9.90
CA LEU A 109 0.92 8.61 8.91
C LEU A 109 2.21 8.21 8.19
N SER A 110 3.15 7.58 8.88
CA SER A 110 4.38 7.08 8.24
C SER A 110 4.16 5.85 7.35
N ARG A 111 3.00 5.17 7.45
CA ARG A 111 2.74 3.94 6.68
C ARG A 111 2.83 4.19 5.17
N ASP A 112 2.39 5.35 4.72
CA ASP A 112 2.37 5.71 3.31
C ASP A 112 3.79 5.91 2.78
N VAL A 113 4.67 6.56 3.56
CA VAL A 113 6.13 6.66 3.27
C VAL A 113 6.74 5.27 3.06
N PHE A 114 6.41 4.29 3.91
CA PHE A 114 6.95 2.93 3.74
C PHE A 114 6.55 2.27 2.42
N TRP A 115 5.39 2.62 1.85
CA TRP A 115 5.01 2.11 0.53
C TRP A 115 5.65 2.94 -0.59
N GLU A 116 5.46 4.25 -0.55
CA GLU A 116 5.80 5.19 -1.61
C GLU A 116 7.32 5.40 -1.75
N ASN A 117 8.08 5.38 -0.65
CA ASN A 117 9.54 5.52 -0.67
C ASN A 117 10.26 4.16 -0.57
N SER A 118 9.66 3.11 -1.14
CA SER A 118 10.26 1.78 -1.27
C SER A 118 10.50 1.42 -2.73
N MET A 119 11.07 0.23 -3.00
CA MET A 119 11.14 -0.29 -4.38
C MET A 119 9.77 -0.20 -5.06
N ARG A 120 8.67 -0.46 -4.37
CA ARG A 120 7.33 -0.42 -4.98
C ARG A 120 6.93 0.94 -5.53
N GLY A 121 7.42 2.03 -4.95
CA GLY A 121 7.04 3.39 -5.34
C GLY A 121 7.95 4.04 -6.37
N VAL A 122 8.93 3.30 -6.94
CA VAL A 122 9.81 3.83 -8.00
C VAL A 122 9.02 4.39 -9.19
N PHE A 123 7.88 3.78 -9.52
CA PHE A 123 6.91 4.37 -10.44
C PHE A 123 5.74 4.91 -9.62
N GLU A 124 5.45 6.21 -9.78
CA GLU A 124 4.33 6.87 -9.09
C GLU A 124 2.99 6.19 -9.36
N GLU A 125 2.84 5.57 -10.54
CA GLU A 125 1.63 4.87 -10.93
C GLU A 125 1.45 3.53 -10.21
N ASN A 126 2.40 3.07 -9.40
CA ASN A 126 2.33 1.75 -8.78
C ASN A 126 1.82 1.78 -7.32
N THR A 127 2.00 2.89 -6.60
CA THR A 127 1.64 3.04 -5.18
C THR A 127 0.92 4.35 -4.90
N GLY A 128 0.12 4.41 -3.84
CA GLY A 128 -0.50 5.66 -3.38
C GLY A 128 -1.81 6.00 -4.10
N VAL A 129 -2.05 7.29 -4.29
CA VAL A 129 -3.25 7.83 -4.98
C VAL A 129 -3.09 7.77 -6.49
N PHE A 130 -4.21 7.73 -7.22
CA PHE A 130 -4.19 8.01 -8.65
C PHE A 130 -3.83 9.49 -8.87
N PRO A 131 -2.87 9.81 -9.76
CA PRO A 131 -2.44 11.19 -10.00
C PRO A 131 -3.44 12.00 -10.84
N LYS A 132 -4.51 11.35 -11.31
CA LYS A 132 -5.53 11.94 -12.17
C LYS A 132 -6.92 11.36 -11.88
N VAL A 133 -7.94 12.08 -12.33
CA VAL A 133 -9.31 11.57 -12.41
C VAL A 133 -9.45 10.81 -13.73
N PHE A 134 -10.03 9.61 -13.68
CA PHE A 134 -10.27 8.84 -14.89
C PHE A 134 -11.58 9.25 -15.57
N GLU A 135 -11.52 9.62 -16.85
CA GLU A 135 -12.70 10.04 -17.60
C GLU A 135 -13.57 8.86 -18.04
N ASN A 136 -12.91 7.74 -18.39
CA ASN A 136 -13.55 6.55 -18.94
C ASN A 136 -12.69 5.30 -18.67
N GLU A 137 -13.20 4.14 -19.10
CA GLU A 137 -12.54 2.84 -18.90
C GLU A 137 -11.20 2.74 -19.64
N ASP A 138 -11.10 3.29 -20.85
CA ASP A 138 -9.85 3.27 -21.64
C ASP A 138 -8.74 4.07 -20.95
N ASP A 139 -9.09 5.21 -20.33
CA ASP A 139 -8.16 6.02 -19.55
C ASP A 139 -7.63 5.28 -18.31
N TYR A 140 -8.52 4.55 -17.62
CA TYR A 140 -8.15 3.72 -16.48
C TYR A 140 -7.26 2.54 -16.89
N PHE A 141 -7.60 1.82 -17.96
CA PHE A 141 -6.77 0.71 -18.45
C PHE A 141 -5.43 1.16 -19.02
N SER A 142 -5.41 2.33 -19.66
CA SER A 142 -4.16 2.97 -20.09
C SER A 142 -3.26 3.25 -18.87
N TYR A 143 -3.83 3.75 -17.78
CA TYR A 143 -3.09 3.93 -16.52
C TYR A 143 -2.61 2.60 -15.92
N LEU A 144 -3.44 1.55 -15.91
CA LEU A 144 -3.02 0.24 -15.39
C LEU A 144 -1.80 -0.32 -16.15
N SER A 145 -1.62 0.02 -17.42
CA SER A 145 -0.43 -0.37 -18.20
C SER A 145 0.87 0.31 -17.74
N GLU A 146 0.78 1.40 -16.98
CA GLU A 146 1.91 2.12 -16.39
C GLU A 146 2.34 1.52 -15.04
N THR A 147 1.52 0.65 -14.44
CA THR A 147 1.86 -0.07 -13.20
C THR A 147 3.02 -1.04 -13.40
N ALA A 148 3.55 -1.58 -12.32
CA ALA A 148 4.84 -2.25 -12.35
C ALA A 148 4.79 -3.74 -12.03
N ILE A 149 5.47 -4.54 -12.84
CA ILE A 149 5.75 -5.95 -12.58
C ILE A 149 7.20 -6.13 -12.13
N PHE A 150 7.41 -7.02 -11.16
CA PHE A 150 8.73 -7.23 -10.52
C PHE A 150 8.98 -8.70 -10.13
N THR A 151 8.08 -9.61 -10.47
CA THR A 151 8.20 -11.02 -10.12
C THR A 151 7.66 -11.91 -11.22
N ALA A 152 8.21 -13.12 -11.30
CA ALA A 152 7.80 -14.16 -12.23
C ALA A 152 8.01 -15.53 -11.59
N THR A 153 7.22 -16.52 -11.97
CA THR A 153 7.38 -17.90 -11.49
C THR A 153 7.68 -18.82 -12.66
N ARG A 154 8.72 -19.67 -12.54
CA ARG A 154 9.05 -20.70 -13.53
C ARG A 154 9.19 -22.05 -12.81
N GLY A 155 8.29 -22.98 -13.10
CA GLY A 155 8.18 -24.22 -12.34
C GLY A 155 7.89 -23.91 -10.86
N GLU A 156 8.71 -24.43 -9.96
CA GLU A 156 8.59 -24.23 -8.51
C GLU A 156 9.40 -23.02 -8.00
N VAL A 157 10.10 -22.30 -8.88
CA VAL A 157 11.00 -21.21 -8.49
C VAL A 157 10.33 -19.86 -8.74
N THR A 158 10.28 -19.04 -7.69
CA THR A 158 9.89 -17.63 -7.77
C THR A 158 11.13 -16.78 -7.96
N TYR A 159 11.07 -15.86 -8.92
CA TYR A 159 12.10 -14.88 -9.22
C TYR A 159 11.60 -13.47 -8.95
N TYR A 160 12.53 -12.57 -8.65
CA TYR A 160 12.30 -11.13 -8.61
C TYR A 160 13.29 -10.38 -9.51
N PHE A 161 12.93 -9.17 -9.89
CA PHE A 161 13.73 -8.31 -10.76
C PHE A 161 13.41 -6.83 -10.51
N GLU A 162 14.25 -5.95 -11.05
CA GLU A 162 13.97 -4.51 -11.11
C GLU A 162 12.61 -4.23 -11.76
N LEU A 163 11.90 -3.22 -11.29
CA LEU A 163 10.54 -2.95 -11.78
C LEU A 163 10.52 -2.66 -13.28
N ILE A 164 9.56 -3.28 -13.95
CA ILE A 164 9.28 -3.06 -15.36
C ILE A 164 7.83 -2.58 -15.45
N ARG A 165 7.57 -1.49 -16.18
CA ARG A 165 6.20 -1.07 -16.46
C ARG A 165 5.48 -2.17 -17.24
N ALA A 166 4.22 -2.42 -16.92
CA ALA A 166 3.43 -3.50 -17.50
C ALA A 166 3.39 -3.42 -19.04
N LYS A 167 3.25 -2.21 -19.60
CA LYS A 167 3.29 -1.94 -21.05
C LYS A 167 4.60 -2.35 -21.74
N ASP A 168 5.71 -2.35 -21.00
CA ASP A 168 7.05 -2.63 -21.54
C ASP A 168 7.49 -4.07 -21.29
N TYR A 169 6.73 -4.85 -20.51
CA TYR A 169 7.16 -6.15 -20.01
C TYR A 169 7.35 -7.17 -21.11
N LEU A 170 6.32 -7.39 -21.93
CA LEU A 170 6.33 -8.39 -23.00
C LEU A 170 7.23 -8.00 -24.18
N ASN A 171 7.61 -6.73 -24.29
CA ASN A 171 8.52 -6.23 -25.32
C ASN A 171 9.99 -6.52 -25.00
N LYS A 172 10.31 -6.99 -23.79
CA LYS A 172 11.69 -7.30 -23.41
C LYS A 172 12.12 -8.66 -23.98
N PRO A 173 13.28 -8.74 -24.66
CA PRO A 173 13.80 -10.00 -25.17
C PRO A 173 14.39 -10.90 -24.07
N ALA A 174 14.59 -10.36 -22.86
CA ALA A 174 15.06 -11.06 -21.67
C ALA A 174 14.96 -10.11 -20.46
N ILE A 175 14.87 -10.69 -19.27
CA ILE A 175 14.89 -9.99 -17.98
C ILE A 175 15.97 -10.62 -17.12
N GLN A 176 16.88 -9.80 -16.61
CA GLN A 176 17.80 -10.19 -15.54
C GLN A 176 17.02 -10.27 -14.23
N ALA A 177 17.05 -11.45 -13.61
CA ALA A 177 16.27 -11.75 -12.42
C ALA A 177 17.09 -12.56 -11.41
N TRP A 178 16.64 -12.59 -10.17
CA TRP A 178 17.26 -13.34 -9.08
C TRP A 178 16.25 -14.31 -8.47
N SER A 179 16.71 -15.50 -8.12
CA SER A 179 15.95 -16.40 -7.25
C SER A 179 16.04 -15.93 -5.79
N ILE A 180 15.15 -16.43 -4.93
CA ILE A 180 15.19 -16.23 -3.46
C ILE A 180 16.48 -16.76 -2.78
N HIS A 181 17.40 -17.36 -3.54
CA HIS A 181 18.72 -17.79 -3.09
C HIS A 181 19.84 -16.94 -3.67
N GLY A 182 19.50 -15.77 -4.24
CA GLY A 182 20.44 -14.82 -4.84
C GLY A 182 21.06 -15.28 -6.17
N LYS A 183 20.60 -16.39 -6.75
CA LYS A 183 21.11 -16.85 -8.05
C LYS A 183 20.56 -15.98 -9.15
N GLU A 184 21.45 -15.28 -9.83
CA GLU A 184 21.14 -14.49 -11.01
C GLU A 184 20.85 -15.40 -12.22
N VAL A 185 19.80 -15.06 -12.96
CA VAL A 185 19.33 -15.76 -14.16
C VAL A 185 18.79 -14.77 -15.18
N SER A 186 18.72 -15.20 -16.44
CA SER A 186 17.97 -14.51 -17.49
C SER A 186 16.68 -15.27 -17.77
N ILE A 187 15.54 -14.59 -17.68
CA ILE A 187 14.22 -15.17 -17.96
C ILE A 187 13.55 -14.44 -19.13
N GLN A 188 12.71 -15.16 -19.88
CA GLN A 188 11.84 -14.57 -20.89
C GLN A 188 10.54 -14.09 -20.23
N PRO A 189 10.03 -12.88 -20.56
CA PRO A 189 8.70 -12.45 -20.13
C PRO A 189 7.61 -13.42 -20.63
N SER A 190 6.53 -13.55 -19.87
CA SER A 190 5.35 -14.32 -20.28
C SER A 190 4.07 -13.60 -19.88
N GLU A 191 3.01 -13.75 -20.69
CA GLU A 191 1.66 -13.29 -20.32
C GLU A 191 1.18 -13.90 -18.99
N ASP A 192 1.62 -15.13 -18.69
CA ASP A 192 1.28 -15.82 -17.44
C ASP A 192 1.76 -15.08 -16.20
N ASP A 193 2.79 -14.24 -16.31
CA ASP A 193 3.32 -13.48 -15.17
C ASP A 193 2.31 -12.45 -14.66
N PHE A 194 1.40 -11.96 -15.52
CA PHE A 194 0.32 -11.05 -15.15
C PHE A 194 -0.75 -11.68 -14.26
N LYS A 195 -0.84 -13.02 -14.18
CA LYS A 195 -1.78 -13.71 -13.27
C LYS A 195 -1.53 -13.38 -11.80
N THR A 196 -0.30 -12.99 -11.48
CA THR A 196 0.12 -12.60 -10.13
C THR A 196 0.40 -11.11 -9.99
N HIS A 197 0.29 -10.37 -11.10
CA HIS A 197 0.40 -8.93 -11.11
C HIS A 197 -0.71 -8.33 -10.25
N ARG A 198 -0.32 -7.32 -9.46
CA ARG A 198 -1.23 -6.58 -8.61
C ARG A 198 -0.72 -5.16 -8.53
N SER A 199 -1.63 -4.23 -8.46
CA SER A 199 -1.27 -2.87 -8.14
C SER A 199 -1.18 -2.66 -6.62
N TYR A 200 -0.51 -1.58 -6.23
CA TYR A 200 -0.33 -1.19 -4.84
C TYR A 200 -0.90 0.22 -4.57
N GLN A 201 -1.82 0.69 -5.42
CA GLN A 201 -2.58 1.91 -5.12
C GLN A 201 -3.53 1.69 -3.95
N PHE A 202 -4.02 2.80 -3.42
CA PHE A 202 -4.95 2.84 -2.29
C PHE A 202 -6.34 2.28 -2.60
N GLN A 203 -6.75 2.30 -3.86
CA GLN A 203 -7.96 1.64 -4.33
C GLN A 203 -7.59 0.67 -5.46
N ASP A 204 -8.00 -0.59 -5.33
CA ASP A 204 -7.67 -1.65 -6.29
C ASP A 204 -8.94 -2.36 -6.75
N LEU A 205 -9.19 -2.37 -8.07
CA LEU A 205 -10.30 -3.10 -8.66
C LEU A 205 -9.93 -4.58 -8.77
N THR A 206 -10.64 -5.41 -8.02
CA THR A 206 -10.34 -6.83 -7.94
C THR A 206 -11.12 -7.65 -8.98
N THR A 207 -10.60 -8.85 -9.28
CA THR A 207 -11.29 -9.86 -10.13
C THR A 207 -12.61 -10.37 -9.53
N ARG A 208 -12.91 -10.02 -8.27
CA ARG A 208 -14.17 -10.37 -7.59
C ARG A 208 -15.29 -9.35 -7.82
N GLY A 209 -15.06 -8.30 -8.60
CA GLY A 209 -16.04 -7.22 -8.78
C GLY A 209 -16.15 -6.33 -7.54
N THR A 210 -15.06 -6.19 -6.79
CA THR A 210 -14.98 -5.31 -5.60
C THR A 210 -13.87 -4.30 -5.77
N VAL A 211 -14.00 -3.14 -5.13
CA VAL A 211 -12.87 -2.24 -4.87
C VAL A 211 -12.32 -2.55 -3.49
N GLU A 212 -11.03 -2.86 -3.43
CA GLU A 212 -10.27 -3.01 -2.19
C GLU A 212 -9.71 -1.66 -1.76
N PHE A 213 -10.10 -1.17 -0.58
CA PHE A 213 -9.59 0.06 0.01
C PHE A 213 -8.43 -0.24 0.97
N ARG A 214 -7.26 0.33 0.70
CA ARG A 214 -5.96 -0.13 1.25
C ARG A 214 -5.19 0.95 2.03
N SER A 215 -5.66 2.20 2.03
CA SER A 215 -4.96 3.36 2.59
C SER A 215 -5.08 3.53 4.11
N VAL A 216 -5.99 2.82 4.78
CA VAL A 216 -6.24 3.06 6.21
C VAL A 216 -5.32 2.25 7.11
N CYS A 217 -4.75 2.89 8.13
CA CYS A 217 -4.01 2.23 9.20
C CYS A 217 -4.92 1.29 9.99
N THR A 218 -4.35 0.21 10.53
CA THR A 218 -5.04 -0.53 11.60
C THR A 218 -5.39 0.42 12.75
N GLN A 219 -6.61 0.30 13.27
CA GLN A 219 -7.17 1.15 14.31
C GLN A 219 -7.18 0.43 15.68
N PRO A 220 -7.30 1.16 16.80
CA PRO A 220 -7.54 0.55 18.11
C PRO A 220 -8.75 -0.39 18.09
N PHE A 221 -8.76 -1.41 18.94
CA PHE A 221 -9.84 -2.41 18.96
C PHE A 221 -11.24 -1.81 19.13
N SER A 222 -11.37 -0.73 19.91
CA SER A 222 -12.63 0.01 20.10
C SER A 222 -13.14 0.69 18.83
N ALA A 223 -12.30 0.85 17.81
CA ALA A 223 -12.59 1.49 16.53
C ALA A 223 -12.25 0.59 15.32
N THR A 224 -12.01 -0.71 15.52
CA THR A 224 -11.54 -1.60 14.45
C THR A 224 -12.49 -1.69 13.25
N PHE A 225 -13.80 -1.47 13.47
CA PHE A 225 -14.80 -1.46 12.41
C PHE A 225 -15.09 -0.07 11.83
N ALA A 226 -14.55 1.00 12.43
CA ALA A 226 -14.82 2.37 11.98
C ALA A 226 -14.38 2.61 10.52
N PRO A 227 -13.20 2.12 10.05
CA PRO A 227 -12.84 2.24 8.65
C PRO A 227 -13.83 1.59 7.70
N ALA A 228 -14.25 0.35 8.00
CA ALA A 228 -15.19 -0.38 7.15
C ALA A 228 -16.57 0.30 7.12
N ALA A 229 -17.07 0.75 8.28
CA ALA A 229 -18.34 1.47 8.38
C ALA A 229 -18.30 2.80 7.62
N LEU A 230 -17.19 3.53 7.69
CA LEU A 230 -17.00 4.78 6.93
C LEU A 230 -17.03 4.53 5.42
N HIS A 231 -16.22 3.58 4.91
CA HIS A 231 -16.19 3.29 3.47
C HIS A 231 -17.54 2.80 2.95
N LEU A 232 -18.22 1.91 3.70
CA LEU A 232 -19.55 1.46 3.33
C LEU A 232 -20.55 2.62 3.33
N GLY A 233 -20.57 3.45 4.36
CA GLY A 233 -21.43 4.63 4.46
C GLY A 233 -21.24 5.62 3.31
N LEU A 234 -19.98 5.85 2.92
CA LEU A 234 -19.65 6.69 1.76
C LEU A 234 -20.09 6.05 0.43
N LEU A 235 -19.89 4.75 0.27
CA LEU A 235 -20.27 4.03 -0.94
C LEU A 235 -21.79 3.98 -1.14
N VAL A 236 -22.55 3.68 -0.08
CA VAL A 236 -24.03 3.63 -0.17
C VAL A 236 -24.64 5.02 -0.40
N ASN A 237 -23.90 6.09 -0.10
CA ASN A 237 -24.27 7.48 -0.36
C ASN A 237 -23.41 8.11 -1.46
N LEU A 238 -22.95 7.32 -2.45
CA LEU A 238 -22.01 7.78 -3.48
C LEU A 238 -22.48 9.05 -4.20
N GLU A 239 -23.76 9.19 -4.53
CA GLU A 239 -24.29 10.39 -5.20
C GLU A 239 -24.17 11.64 -4.33
N THR A 240 -24.44 11.51 -3.03
CA THR A 240 -24.26 12.60 -2.06
C THR A 240 -22.77 12.94 -1.91
N LEU A 241 -21.90 11.94 -1.82
CA LEU A 241 -20.46 12.13 -1.79
C LEU A 241 -19.98 12.91 -3.02
N GLU A 242 -20.35 12.48 -4.22
CA GLU A 242 -20.00 13.17 -5.46
C GLU A 242 -20.55 14.60 -5.53
N SER A 243 -21.76 14.83 -5.02
CA SER A 243 -22.33 16.18 -4.92
C SER A 243 -21.54 17.08 -3.98
N ILE A 244 -21.05 16.54 -2.86
CA ILE A 244 -20.18 17.28 -1.92
C ILE A 244 -18.84 17.59 -2.58
N LEU A 245 -18.21 16.59 -3.22
CA LEU A 245 -16.91 16.74 -3.89
C LEU A 245 -16.95 17.83 -4.98
N LYS A 246 -18.02 17.88 -5.77
CA LYS A 246 -18.21 18.93 -6.80
C LYS A 246 -18.48 20.32 -6.21
N GLY A 247 -18.95 20.39 -4.96
CA GLY A 247 -19.37 21.63 -4.30
C GLY A 247 -18.26 22.36 -3.56
N THR A 248 -17.02 21.84 -3.55
CA THR A 248 -15.92 22.44 -2.80
C THR A 248 -14.57 22.20 -3.45
N SER A 249 -13.72 23.23 -3.42
CA SER A 249 -12.33 23.14 -3.89
C SER A 249 -11.40 22.40 -2.92
N LEU A 250 -11.89 22.02 -1.73
CA LEU A 250 -11.11 21.29 -0.73
C LEU A 250 -10.50 19.98 -1.26
N PHE A 251 -11.15 19.36 -2.26
CA PHE A 251 -10.77 18.07 -2.83
C PHE A 251 -10.19 18.17 -4.25
N GLU A 252 -9.98 19.38 -4.78
CA GLU A 252 -9.50 19.59 -6.16
C GLU A 252 -7.98 19.32 -6.31
N VAL A 253 -7.22 19.30 -5.21
CA VAL A 253 -5.76 19.15 -5.25
C VAL A 253 -5.36 17.69 -5.07
N LEU A 254 -5.36 16.94 -6.18
CA LEU A 254 -4.88 15.55 -6.28
C LEU A 254 -3.34 15.43 -6.23
N THR A 255 -2.62 16.54 -6.27
CA THR A 255 -1.15 16.61 -6.35
C THR A 255 -0.47 17.07 -5.06
N MET A 256 -1.23 17.39 -4.00
CA MET A 256 -0.63 17.48 -2.68
C MET A 256 -0.25 16.06 -2.32
N ILE A 257 1.04 15.75 -2.47
CA ILE A 257 1.67 14.60 -1.85
C ILE A 257 1.05 14.52 -0.46
N ILE A 258 0.42 13.40 -0.12
CA ILE A 258 -0.21 13.23 1.19
C ILE A 258 0.77 13.61 2.30
N LEU A 259 2.08 13.52 2.06
CA LEU A 259 3.16 14.06 2.88
C LEU A 259 3.09 15.57 3.18
N GLU A 260 2.73 16.45 2.25
CA GLU A 260 2.57 17.88 2.52
C GLU A 260 1.33 18.17 3.38
N PHE A 261 0.24 17.42 3.17
CA PHE A 261 -0.97 17.54 4.00
C PHE A 261 -0.78 16.89 5.38
N VAL A 262 -0.02 15.79 5.46
CA VAL A 262 0.33 15.08 6.70
C VAL A 262 1.42 15.84 7.48
N ALA A 263 2.32 16.58 6.82
CA ALA A 263 3.28 17.47 7.47
C ALA A 263 2.60 18.62 8.23
N CYS A 264 1.35 18.98 7.86
CA CYS A 264 0.53 19.90 8.66
C CYS A 264 0.07 19.29 10.00
N PHE A 265 0.14 17.97 10.18
CA PHE A 265 -0.20 17.26 11.42
C PHE A 265 1.04 16.56 11.99
N ARG A 266 1.93 17.38 12.55
CA ARG A 266 3.07 16.94 13.38
C ARG A 266 2.63 15.94 14.45
N LYS A 267 3.55 15.05 14.87
CA LYS A 267 3.33 14.09 15.97
C LYS A 267 2.60 14.77 17.12
N ARG A 268 1.52 14.17 17.64
CA ARG A 268 0.92 14.70 18.88
C ARG A 268 2.01 14.58 19.95
N LYS A 269 2.35 15.69 20.63
CA LYS A 269 3.19 15.63 21.85
C LYS A 269 2.44 14.85 22.93
N SER A 270 2.45 13.52 22.83
CA SER A 270 2.01 12.61 23.86
C SER A 270 3.13 12.54 24.89
N GLN A 271 2.91 13.09 26.09
CA GLN A 271 3.67 12.76 27.28
C GLN A 271 3.52 11.25 27.53
N ARG A 272 4.35 10.41 26.90
CA ARG A 272 4.47 9.01 27.29
C ARG A 272 5.25 8.99 28.60
N LEU A 273 4.53 8.83 29.71
CA LEU A 273 5.13 8.26 30.92
C LEU A 273 5.69 6.89 30.52
N ILE A 274 7.01 6.82 30.41
CA ILE A 274 7.75 5.58 30.37
C ILE A 274 7.52 4.94 31.75
N LEU A 275 6.63 3.96 31.82
CA LEU A 275 6.64 3.03 32.95
C LEU A 275 7.82 2.09 32.71
N ASN A 276 8.86 2.29 33.53
CA ASN A 276 10.00 1.39 33.69
C ASN A 276 9.55 -0.01 34.12
#